data_AF-A0A0Q8N858-F1
#
_entry.id   AF-A0A0Q8N858-F1
#
_cell.length_a   1.000
_cell.length_b   1.000
_cell.length_c   1.000
_cell.angle_alpha   90.00
_cell.angle_beta   90.00
_cell.angle_gamma   90.00
#
_symmetry.space_group_name_H-M   'P 1'
#
loop_
_entity.id
_entity.type
_entity.pdbx_description
1 polymer ?
#
loop_
_entity_poly.entity_id
_entity_poly.type
_entity_poly.pdbx_seq_one_letter_code
_entity_poly.pdbx_strand_id
1 'polypeptide(L)'
;MNIKTNKNMAYVMYGDEYDPGFRYEGLARYAFNCNSYGGPNNIAHQSVYNSLFIPETNKEGKLVLVQIIDAVIEKTEEKQKIEELIEIKKSITEGMVQRTAIDLIDYIIKIIQE
;
A
#
# COMPACT_ATOMS: atom_id res chain seq x y z
N MET A 1 -12.28 19.88 -29.08
CA MET A 1 -13.20 19.55 -27.96
C MET A 1 -12.35 18.89 -26.89
N ASN A 2 -12.10 19.59 -25.78
CA ASN A 2 -11.20 19.13 -24.71
C ASN A 2 -11.86 17.98 -23.95
N ILE A 3 -11.31 16.77 -24.07
CA ILE A 3 -11.68 15.64 -23.22
C ILE A 3 -11.03 15.92 -21.85
N LYS A 4 -11.81 16.50 -20.94
CA LYS A 4 -11.47 16.54 -19.52
C LYS A 4 -11.37 15.08 -19.07
N THR A 5 -10.17 14.63 -18.78
CA THR A 5 -9.91 13.36 -18.11
C THR A 5 -10.71 13.34 -16.81
N ASN A 6 -11.49 12.28 -16.60
CA ASN A 6 -12.19 11.99 -15.36
C ASN A 6 -11.15 11.84 -14.23
N LYS A 7 -10.82 12.96 -13.56
CA LYS A 7 -10.28 12.95 -12.21
C LYS A 7 -11.41 12.48 -11.29
N ASN A 8 -11.10 11.52 -10.42
CA ASN A 8 -11.96 10.93 -9.40
C ASN A 8 -12.70 9.64 -9.83
N MET A 9 -11.95 8.55 -10.02
CA MET A 9 -12.43 7.31 -9.40
C MET A 9 -12.13 7.44 -7.91
N ALA A 10 -13.18 7.50 -7.09
CA ALA A 10 -13.03 7.52 -5.64
C ALA A 10 -12.31 6.24 -5.20
N TYR A 11 -11.05 6.36 -4.77
CA TYR A 11 -10.34 5.23 -4.17
C TYR A 11 -11.04 4.89 -2.87
N VAL A 12 -11.36 3.62 -2.70
CA VAL A 12 -11.82 3.10 -1.42
C VAL A 12 -10.59 2.56 -0.70
N MET A 13 -10.10 3.32 0.27
CA MET A 13 -9.19 2.80 1.28
C MET A 13 -10.02 1.89 2.19
N TYR A 14 -9.77 0.58 2.13
CA TYR A 14 -10.51 -0.42 2.91
C TYR A 14 -10.03 -0.46 4.38
N GLY A 15 -9.75 0.68 5.01
CA GLY A 15 -9.10 0.74 6.33
C GLY A 15 -9.84 0.00 7.45
N ASP A 16 -11.17 -0.09 7.35
CA ASP A 16 -12.03 -0.77 8.31
C ASP A 16 -12.29 -2.26 7.98
N GLU A 17 -11.74 -2.78 6.88
CA GLU A 17 -12.00 -4.16 6.49
C GLU A 17 -11.26 -5.19 7.33
N TYR A 18 -11.96 -6.25 7.71
CA TYR A 18 -11.41 -7.31 8.55
C TYR A 18 -10.26 -8.06 7.85
N ASP A 19 -10.39 -8.29 6.55
CA ASP A 19 -9.40 -9.01 5.75
C ASP A 19 -8.16 -8.13 5.46
N PRO A 20 -6.96 -8.51 5.94
CA PRO A 20 -5.75 -7.77 5.63
C PRO A 20 -5.38 -7.73 4.14
N GLY A 21 -5.80 -8.72 3.35
CA GLY A 21 -5.60 -8.75 1.91
C GLY A 21 -6.37 -7.64 1.20
N PHE A 22 -7.59 -7.33 1.65
CA PHE A 22 -8.37 -6.21 1.14
C PHE A 22 -7.77 -4.86 1.54
N ARG A 23 -7.30 -4.74 2.78
CA ARG A 23 -6.57 -3.53 3.25
C ARG A 23 -5.31 -3.28 2.42
N TYR A 24 -4.52 -4.33 2.18
CA TYR A 24 -3.37 -4.28 1.28
C TYR A 24 -3.76 -3.83 -0.13
N GLU A 25 -4.80 -4.44 -0.73
CA GLU A 25 -5.26 -4.06 -2.07
C GLU A 25 -5.71 -2.60 -2.12
N GLY A 26 -6.46 -2.12 -1.11
CA GLY A 26 -6.86 -0.72 -0.99
C GLY A 26 -5.66 0.22 -0.97
N LEU A 27 -4.65 -0.09 -0.15
CA LEU A 27 -3.41 0.68 -0.07
C LEU A 27 -2.67 0.70 -1.41
N ALA A 28 -2.49 -0.44 -2.06
CA ALA A 28 -1.77 -0.53 -3.33
C ALA A 28 -2.52 0.21 -4.46
N ARG A 29 -3.85 0.11 -4.51
CA ARG A 29 -4.69 0.83 -5.48
C ARG A 29 -4.61 2.34 -5.29
N TYR A 30 -4.59 2.80 -4.05
CA TYR A 30 -4.34 4.20 -3.71
C TYR A 30 -2.94 4.63 -4.18
N ALA A 31 -1.91 3.88 -3.79
CA ALA A 31 -0.50 4.16 -4.09
C ALA A 31 -0.23 4.25 -5.60
N PHE A 32 -0.87 3.44 -6.43
CA PHE A 32 -0.63 3.45 -7.88
C PHE A 32 -1.74 4.11 -8.71
N ASN A 33 -2.81 4.59 -8.09
CA ASN A 33 -4.02 5.04 -8.80
C ASN A 33 -4.49 3.97 -9.82
N CYS A 34 -4.92 2.82 -9.33
CA CYS A 34 -5.31 1.71 -10.20
C CYS A 34 -6.50 0.89 -9.67
N ASN A 35 -7.03 0.03 -10.53
CA ASN A 35 -8.04 -0.98 -10.16
C ASN A 35 -7.36 -2.23 -9.58
N SER A 36 -8.17 -3.20 -9.13
CA SER A 36 -7.70 -4.56 -8.81
C SER A 36 -6.92 -5.15 -9.99
N TYR A 37 -5.85 -5.91 -9.70
CA TYR A 37 -4.85 -6.36 -10.69
C TYR A 37 -4.10 -5.23 -11.42
N GLY A 38 -4.23 -3.98 -11.00
CA GLY A 38 -3.46 -2.87 -11.54
C GLY A 38 -2.10 -2.69 -10.86
N GLY A 39 -1.46 -1.56 -11.19
CA GLY A 39 -0.12 -1.23 -10.71
C GLY A 39 0.98 -2.07 -11.38
N PRO A 40 2.25 -1.82 -11.05
CA PRO A 40 3.37 -2.59 -11.58
C PRO A 40 3.19 -4.09 -11.29
N ASN A 41 3.29 -4.94 -12.31
CA ASN A 41 3.23 -6.41 -12.17
C ASN A 41 1.98 -6.93 -11.43
N ASN A 42 0.82 -6.26 -11.55
CA ASN A 42 -0.42 -6.61 -10.86
C ASN A 42 -0.32 -6.59 -9.32
N ILE A 43 0.62 -5.80 -8.76
CA ILE A 43 0.89 -5.67 -7.33
C ILE A 43 -0.36 -5.37 -6.49
N ALA A 44 -1.36 -4.71 -7.08
CA ALA A 44 -2.54 -4.26 -6.35
C ALA A 44 -3.55 -5.36 -6.02
N HIS A 45 -3.42 -6.57 -6.55
CA HIS A 45 -4.38 -7.64 -6.26
C HIS A 45 -4.15 -8.25 -4.87
N GLN A 46 -5.23 -8.49 -4.10
CA GLN A 46 -5.16 -9.10 -2.77
C GLN A 46 -4.42 -10.45 -2.70
N SER A 47 -4.34 -11.24 -3.79
CA SER A 47 -3.58 -12.50 -3.76
C SER A 47 -2.08 -12.29 -3.57
N VAL A 48 -1.57 -11.10 -3.91
CA VAL A 48 -0.17 -10.73 -3.65
C VAL A 48 0.08 -10.72 -2.14
N TYR A 49 -0.89 -10.25 -1.34
CA TYR A 49 -0.83 -10.33 0.12
C TYR A 49 -0.64 -11.79 0.59
N ASN A 50 -1.52 -12.68 0.13
CA ASN A 50 -1.50 -14.08 0.52
C ASN A 50 -0.21 -14.81 0.11
N SER A 51 0.38 -14.44 -1.03
CA SER A 51 1.58 -15.09 -1.55
C SER A 51 2.88 -14.57 -0.95
N LEU A 52 2.93 -13.30 -0.54
CA LEU A 52 4.19 -12.65 -0.18
C LEU A 52 4.37 -12.34 1.30
N PHE A 53 3.28 -12.37 2.09
CA PHE A 53 3.29 -11.95 3.50
C PHE A 53 2.83 -13.06 4.46
N ILE A 54 2.46 -14.23 3.94
CA ILE A 54 2.01 -15.38 4.72
C ILE A 54 2.94 -16.58 4.44
N PRO A 55 3.46 -17.26 5.48
CA PRO A 55 3.30 -16.95 6.91
C PRO A 55 4.13 -15.75 7.39
N GLU A 56 5.10 -15.33 6.58
CA GLU A 56 5.98 -14.20 6.85
C GLU A 56 6.30 -13.45 5.54
N THR A 57 6.76 -12.21 5.69
CA THR A 57 7.15 -11.35 4.57
C THR A 57 8.39 -11.91 3.89
N ASN A 58 8.25 -12.37 2.64
CA ASN A 58 9.38 -12.80 1.84
C ASN A 58 10.12 -11.61 1.19
N LYS A 59 11.20 -11.91 0.45
CA LYS A 59 12.02 -10.90 -0.22
C LYS A 59 11.20 -10.04 -1.18
N GLU A 60 10.31 -10.64 -1.96
CA GLU A 60 9.42 -9.95 -2.88
C GLU A 60 8.41 -9.07 -2.13
N GLY A 61 7.85 -9.54 -1.01
CA GLY A 61 6.93 -8.80 -0.15
C GLY A 61 7.55 -7.53 0.41
N LYS A 62 8.82 -7.60 0.84
CA LYS A 62 9.60 -6.42 1.22
C LYS A 62 9.70 -5.41 0.07
N LEU A 63 10.06 -5.86 -1.13
CA LEU A 63 10.20 -4.99 -2.29
C LEU A 63 8.86 -4.33 -2.67
N VAL A 64 7.77 -5.09 -2.61
CA VAL A 64 6.40 -4.62 -2.85
C VAL A 64 6.01 -3.53 -1.87
N LEU A 65 6.24 -3.71 -0.56
CA LEU A 65 5.93 -2.67 0.43
C LEU A 65 6.76 -1.40 0.20
N VAL A 66 8.05 -1.54 -0.13
CA VAL A 66 8.90 -0.38 -0.43
C VAL A 66 8.37 0.38 -1.65
N GLN A 67 7.98 -0.32 -2.72
CA GLN A 67 7.40 0.30 -3.92
C GLN A 67 6.08 1.01 -3.63
N ILE A 68 5.22 0.41 -2.80
CA ILE A 68 3.96 1.02 -2.37
C ILE A 68 4.25 2.31 -1.58
N ILE A 69 5.15 2.26 -0.59
CA ILE A 69 5.48 3.45 0.21
C ILE A 69 6.09 4.56 -0.65
N ASP A 70 6.99 4.23 -1.57
CA ASP A 70 7.57 5.22 -2.48
C ASP A 70 6.49 5.92 -3.32
N ALA A 71 5.54 5.16 -3.85
CA ALA A 71 4.43 5.71 -4.62
C ALA A 71 3.45 6.53 -3.76
N VAL A 72 3.28 6.20 -2.47
CA VAL A 72 2.53 7.04 -1.52
C VAL A 72 3.27 8.33 -1.22
N ILE A 73 4.59 8.29 -0.99
CA ILE A 73 5.42 9.48 -0.73
C ILE A 73 5.32 10.46 -1.90
N GLU A 74 5.40 9.97 -3.15
CA GLU A 74 5.28 10.81 -4.35
C GLU A 74 3.95 11.57 -4.46
N LYS A 75 2.90 11.09 -3.78
CA LYS A 75 1.57 11.71 -3.76
C LYS A 75 1.30 12.55 -2.51
N THR A 76 2.17 12.46 -1.51
CA THR A 76 1.97 13.11 -0.22
C THR A 76 2.62 14.50 -0.24
N GLU A 77 1.86 15.54 0.06
CA GLU A 77 2.38 16.92 0.11
C GLU A 77 2.84 17.32 1.53
N GLU A 78 2.29 16.67 2.56
CA GLU A 78 2.55 17.01 3.95
C GLU A 78 3.87 16.45 4.44
N LYS A 79 4.83 17.34 4.74
CA LYS A 79 6.20 16.97 5.12
C LYS A 79 6.28 15.99 6.29
N GLN A 80 5.45 16.17 7.32
CA GLN A 80 5.46 15.29 8.50
C GLN A 80 5.11 13.84 8.13
N LYS A 81 4.08 13.65 7.29
CA LYS A 81 3.69 12.32 6.79
C LYS A 81 4.78 11.70 5.92
N ILE A 82 5.44 12.51 5.07
CA ILE A 82 6.57 12.04 4.26
C ILE A 82 7.71 11.53 5.15
N GLU A 83 8.09 12.28 6.19
CA GLU A 83 9.15 11.87 7.13
C GLU A 83 8.79 10.55 7.82
N GLU A 84 7.54 10.42 8.26
CA GLU A 84 7.05 9.20 8.90
C GLU A 84 7.05 7.98 7.96
N LEU A 85 6.58 8.16 6.72
CA LEU A 85 6.62 7.12 5.67
C LEU A 85 8.06 6.69 5.34
N ILE A 86 9.03 7.63 5.35
CA ILE A 86 10.44 7.33 5.16
C ILE A 86 10.97 6.45 6.29
N GLU A 87 10.60 6.72 7.55
CA GLU A 87 11.02 5.89 8.68
C GLU A 87 10.40 4.49 8.63
N ILE A 88 9.12 4.37 8.27
CA ILE A 88 8.47 3.06 8.04
C ILE A 88 9.18 2.30 6.93
N LYS A 89 9.52 2.96 5.81
CA LYS A 89 10.25 2.34 4.71
C LYS A 89 11.59 1.74 5.17
N LYS A 90 12.29 2.41 6.09
CA LYS A 90 13.55 1.91 6.66
C LYS A 90 13.36 0.71 7.59
N SER A 91 12.20 0.58 8.24
CA SER A 91 11.93 -0.54 9.15
C SER A 91 11.51 -1.84 8.46
N ILE A 92 11.23 -1.83 7.14
CA ILE A 92 10.80 -3.02 6.41
C ILE A 92 11.96 -4.00 6.24
N THR A 93 11.81 -5.19 6.81
CA THR A 93 12.75 -6.31 6.65
C THR A 93 12.06 -7.55 6.06
N GLU A 94 12.84 -8.46 5.50
CA GLU A 94 12.34 -9.82 5.23
C GLU A 94 12.16 -10.58 6.55
N GLY A 95 11.32 -11.62 6.55
CA GLY A 95 11.04 -12.43 7.74
C GLY A 95 10.11 -11.77 8.77
N MET A 96 9.51 -10.61 8.45
CA MET A 96 8.47 -10.04 9.31
C MET A 96 7.27 -10.99 9.36
N VAL A 97 6.90 -11.43 10.56
CA VAL A 97 5.72 -12.28 10.75
C VAL A 97 4.47 -11.57 10.22
N GLN A 98 3.49 -12.35 9.76
CA GLN A 98 2.25 -11.82 9.16
C GLN A 98 1.64 -10.68 9.98
N ARG A 99 1.57 -10.81 11.32
CA ARG A 99 1.00 -9.78 12.19
C ARG A 99 1.70 -8.42 12.04
N THR A 100 3.03 -8.40 12.00
CA THR A 100 3.81 -7.18 11.81
C THR A 100 3.54 -6.55 10.45
N ALA A 101 3.40 -7.35 9.40
CA ALA A 101 3.04 -6.83 8.07
C ALA A 101 1.63 -6.20 8.07
N ILE A 102 0.66 -6.80 8.77
CA ILE A 102 -0.70 -6.24 8.94
C ILE A 102 -0.62 -4.89 9.65
N ASP A 103 0.04 -4.86 10.82
CA ASP A 103 0.12 -3.65 11.64
C ASP A 103 0.81 -2.50 10.87
N LEU A 104 1.81 -2.82 10.03
CA LEU A 104 2.49 -1.84 9.17
C LEU A 104 1.57 -1.32 8.04
N ILE A 105 0.81 -2.18 7.38
CA ILE A 105 -0.18 -1.78 6.35
C ILE A 105 -1.23 -0.86 6.98
N ASP A 106 -1.77 -1.23 8.14
CA ASP A 106 -2.76 -0.44 8.87
C ASP A 106 -2.21 0.92 9.27
N TYR A 107 -0.95 0.96 9.71
CA TYR A 107 -0.30 2.20 10.08
C TYR A 107 -0.10 3.15 8.90
N ILE A 108 0.31 2.62 7.74
CA ILE A 108 0.42 3.43 6.52
C ILE A 108 -0.96 3.98 6.11
N ILE A 109 -2.01 3.15 6.16
CA ILE A 109 -3.38 3.58 5.86
C ILE A 109 -3.80 4.72 6.79
N LYS A 110 -3.51 4.61 8.09
CA LYS A 110 -3.80 5.63 9.09
C LYS A 110 -3.10 6.95 8.76
N ILE A 111 -1.81 6.94 8.45
CA ILE A 111 -1.04 8.15 8.07
C ILE A 111 -1.67 8.86 6.87
N ILE A 112 -2.21 8.11 5.91
CA ILE A 112 -2.85 8.70 4.73
C ILE A 112 -4.22 9.33 5.07
N GLN A 113 -4.93 8.82 6.08
CA GLN A 113 -6.30 9.22 6.43
C GLN A 113 -6.39 10.37 7.45
N GLU A 114 -5.40 10.50 8.34
CA GLU A 114 -5.27 11.64 9.25
C GLU A 114 -4.88 12.92 8.51
#